data_AF-A0A6A3LI28-F1
#
_entry.id   AF-A0A6A3LI28-F1
#
_cell.length_a   1.000
_cell.length_b   1.000
_cell.length_c   1.000
_cell.angle_alpha   90.00
_cell.angle_beta   90.00
_cell.angle_gamma   90.00
#
_symmetry.space_group_name_H-M   'P 1'
#
loop_
_entity.id
_entity.type
_entity.pdbx_description
1 polymer ?
#
loop_
_entity_poly.entity_id
_entity_poly.type
_entity_poly.pdbx_seq_one_letter_code
_entity_poly.pdbx_strand_id
1 'polypeptide(L)'
;MPASIPRPLVLILDGCGSHYSDKVVDAADALDILLVSLPPNGTHLLQPLDVAVFATLKSKIHNIISELVDEDDNGYFNLSKDDAIKVASLAWGGAKVGRNLERGFKACRLFPLSLVKMKARLDTFT
;
A
#
# COMPACT_ATOMS: atom_id res chain seq x y z
N MET A 1 -7.76 16.48 -5.35
CA MET A 1 -8.70 15.76 -4.47
C MET A 1 -10.09 16.30 -4.72
N PRO A 2 -11.14 15.46 -4.90
CA PRO A 2 -12.50 15.94 -5.14
C PRO A 2 -12.94 16.87 -4.00
N ALA A 3 -13.53 18.02 -4.33
CA ALA A 3 -14.03 18.98 -3.34
C ALA A 3 -15.19 18.41 -2.48
N SER A 4 -15.76 17.28 -2.89
CA SER A 4 -16.84 16.59 -2.19
C SER A 4 -16.41 15.80 -0.95
N ILE A 5 -15.11 15.56 -0.73
CA ILE A 5 -14.65 14.80 0.43
C ILE A 5 -14.49 15.73 1.64
N PRO A 6 -15.18 15.48 2.76
CA PRO A 6 -15.06 16.25 3.99
C PRO A 6 -13.63 16.26 4.52
N ARG A 7 -13.27 17.35 5.18
CA ARG A 7 -11.96 17.57 5.77
C ARG A 7 -12.03 17.58 7.31
N PRO A 8 -10.94 17.26 8.02
CA PRO A 8 -9.61 16.89 7.50
C PRO A 8 -9.55 15.50 6.86
N LEU A 9 -8.65 15.30 5.90
CA LEU A 9 -8.24 13.96 5.48
C LEU A 9 -7.18 13.41 6.42
N VAL A 10 -7.11 12.10 6.59
CA VAL A 10 -6.04 11.44 7.34
C VAL A 10 -5.16 10.66 6.38
N LEU A 11 -3.88 10.99 6.33
CA LEU A 11 -2.87 10.25 5.57
C LEU A 11 -1.99 9.46 6.53
N ILE A 12 -2.07 8.13 6.41
CA ILE A 12 -1.26 7.21 7.21
C ILE A 12 0.03 6.90 6.47
N LEU A 13 1.16 7.16 7.10
CA LEU A 13 2.49 7.00 6.54
C LEU A 13 3.27 5.95 7.30
N ASP A 14 4.17 5.25 6.60
CA ASP A 14 5.21 4.47 7.26
C ASP A 14 6.34 5.39 7.78
N GLY A 15 7.24 4.81 8.57
CA GLY A 15 8.38 5.50 9.16
C GLY A 15 9.53 5.77 8.18
N CYS A 16 9.30 5.81 6.86
CA CYS A 16 10.37 6.10 5.91
C CYS A 16 10.78 7.58 5.99
N GLY A 17 12.06 7.86 6.22
CA GLY A 17 12.58 9.22 6.39
C GLY A 17 12.36 10.13 5.17
N SER A 18 12.18 9.58 3.97
CA SER A 18 11.85 10.35 2.77
C SER A 18 10.43 10.91 2.76
N HIS A 19 9.53 10.41 3.62
CA HIS A 19 8.15 10.89 3.71
C HIS A 19 8.01 12.20 4.50
N TYR A 20 9.06 12.65 5.18
CA TYR A 20 9.05 13.83 6.03
C TYR A 20 10.03 14.87 5.49
N SER A 21 9.48 15.96 4.96
CA SER A 21 10.22 17.18 4.68
C SER A 21 9.29 18.35 4.99
N ASP A 22 9.86 19.52 5.26
CA ASP A 22 9.09 20.74 5.54
C ASP A 22 8.05 20.99 4.44
N LYS A 23 8.44 20.77 3.17
CA LYS A 23 7.54 20.89 2.01
C LYS A 23 6.33 19.96 2.06
N VAL A 24 6.49 18.74 2.59
CA VAL A 24 5.38 17.78 2.72
C VAL A 24 4.44 18.20 3.84
N VAL A 25 4.99 18.69 4.95
CA VAL A 25 4.20 19.18 6.09
C VAL A 25 3.41 20.43 5.68
N ASP A 26 4.05 21.40 5.02
CA ASP A 26 3.42 22.62 4.52
C ASP A 26 2.29 22.31 3.53
N ALA A 27 2.51 21.35 2.63
CA ALA A 27 1.50 20.94 1.66
C ALA A 27 0.33 20.19 2.32
N ALA A 28 0.59 19.39 3.35
CA ALA A 28 -0.45 18.68 4.09
C ALA A 28 -1.33 19.66 4.88
N ASP A 29 -0.73 20.66 5.54
CA ASP A 29 -1.44 21.73 6.25
C ASP A 29 -2.32 22.55 5.30
N ALA A 30 -1.75 23.02 4.18
CA ALA A 30 -2.49 23.77 3.16
C ALA A 30 -3.66 23.00 2.53
N LEU A 31 -3.64 21.67 2.57
CA LEU A 31 -4.67 20.78 2.02
C LEU A 31 -5.62 20.19 3.06
N ASP A 32 -5.49 20.58 4.34
CA ASP A 32 -6.21 20.03 5.49
C ASP A 32 -6.09 18.49 5.55
N ILE A 33 -4.84 18.03 5.58
CA ILE A 33 -4.44 16.62 5.67
C ILE A 33 -3.64 16.41 6.97
N LEU A 34 -4.19 15.59 7.86
CA LEU A 34 -3.51 15.11 9.06
C LEU A 34 -2.57 13.95 8.70
N LEU A 35 -1.27 14.17 8.90
CA LEU A 35 -0.25 13.14 8.73
C LEU A 35 -0.16 12.29 10.01
N VAL A 36 -0.29 10.96 9.87
CA VAL A 36 -0.19 10.01 10.97
C VAL A 36 0.85 8.95 10.64
N SER A 37 1.96 8.96 11.38
CA SER A 37 3.01 7.96 11.26
C SER A 37 2.66 6.71 12.04
N LEU A 38 2.85 5.53 11.42
CA LEU A 38 2.77 4.27 12.14
C LEU A 38 3.97 4.10 13.10
N PRO A 39 3.79 3.34 14.21
CA PRO A 39 4.90 2.99 15.10
C PRO A 39 6.06 2.34 14.33
N PRO A 40 7.32 2.58 14.75
CA PRO A 40 8.48 1.95 14.14
C PRO A 40 8.34 0.42 14.17
N ASN A 41 8.82 -0.24 13.10
CA ASN A 41 8.70 -1.69 12.89
C ASN A 41 7.25 -2.24 12.84
N GLY A 42 6.22 -1.39 12.92
CA GLY A 42 4.81 -1.79 12.90
C GLY A 42 4.18 -1.95 11.51
N THR A 43 4.91 -1.65 10.43
CA THR A 43 4.41 -1.70 9.05
C THR A 43 3.70 -3.02 8.72
N HIS A 44 4.36 -4.15 8.97
CA HIS A 44 3.80 -5.48 8.70
C HIS A 44 2.53 -5.84 9.50
N LEU A 45 2.18 -5.03 10.52
CA LEU A 45 1.03 -5.24 11.38
C LEU A 45 -0.10 -4.24 11.13
N LEU A 46 0.27 -2.99 10.87
CA LEU A 46 -0.62 -1.83 10.91
C LEU A 46 -0.75 -1.12 9.56
N GLN A 47 0.06 -1.45 8.55
CA GLN A 47 0.01 -0.83 7.22
C GLN A 47 -0.88 -1.65 6.29
N PRO A 48 -2.06 -1.13 5.86
CA PRO A 48 -2.99 -1.88 5.01
C PRO A 48 -2.40 -2.32 3.68
N LEU A 49 -1.47 -1.53 3.13
CA LEU A 49 -0.81 -1.84 1.88
C LEU A 49 0.02 -3.11 2.00
N ASP A 50 0.86 -3.23 3.04
CA ASP A 50 1.66 -4.43 3.28
C ASP A 50 0.82 -5.63 3.72
N VAL A 51 -0.17 -5.40 4.60
CA VAL A 51 -1.00 -6.47 5.17
C VAL A 51 -1.92 -7.13 4.13
N ALA A 52 -2.40 -6.40 3.13
CA ALA A 52 -3.45 -6.92 2.23
C ALA A 52 -3.25 -6.63 0.74
N VAL A 53 -2.68 -5.49 0.37
CA VAL A 53 -2.66 -5.06 -1.04
C VAL A 53 -1.45 -5.61 -1.79
N PHE A 54 -0.25 -5.41 -1.24
CA PHE A 54 1.00 -5.76 -1.94
C PHE A 54 1.18 -7.26 -2.14
N ALA A 55 0.71 -8.10 -1.21
CA ALA A 55 0.76 -9.55 -1.40
C ALA A 55 0.01 -9.98 -2.68
N THR A 56 -1.21 -9.47 -2.88
CA THR A 56 -2.03 -9.80 -4.07
C THR A 56 -1.42 -9.22 -5.34
N LEU A 57 -0.90 -8.00 -5.27
CA LEU A 57 -0.27 -7.35 -6.43
C LEU A 57 1.00 -8.10 -6.86
N LYS A 58 1.88 -8.45 -5.92
CA LYS A 58 3.10 -9.23 -6.18
C LYS A 58 2.79 -10.59 -6.78
N SER A 59 1.80 -11.31 -6.25
CA SER A 59 1.36 -12.59 -6.81
C SER A 59 0.88 -12.47 -8.25
N LYS A 60 0.15 -11.40 -8.60
CA LYS A 60 -0.29 -11.18 -9.98
C LYS A 60 0.83 -10.81 -10.93
N ILE A 61 1.74 -9.93 -10.50
CA ILE A 61 2.93 -9.60 -11.27
C ILE A 61 3.72 -10.88 -11.56
N HIS A 62 3.94 -11.71 -10.53
CA HIS A 62 4.65 -12.97 -10.67
C HIS A 62 3.99 -13.89 -11.70
N ASN A 63 2.68 -14.12 -11.60
CA ASN A 63 1.97 -15.00 -12.54
C ASN A 63 2.06 -14.50 -13.99
N ILE A 64 1.87 -13.19 -14.22
CA ILE A 64 1.97 -12.62 -15.57
C ILE A 64 3.39 -12.79 -16.12
N ILE A 65 4.42 -12.56 -15.29
CA ILE A 65 5.81 -12.75 -15.72
C ILE A 65 6.07 -14.23 -16.01
N SER A 66 5.57 -15.16 -15.20
CA SER A 66 5.71 -16.60 -15.46
C SER A 66 5.06 -17.00 -16.78
N GLU A 67 3.85 -16.51 -17.07
CA GLU A 67 3.16 -16.77 -18.35
C GLU A 67 3.99 -16.23 -19.54
N LEU A 68 4.54 -15.02 -19.44
CA LEU A 68 5.41 -14.45 -20.48
C LEU A 68 6.71 -15.26 -20.69
N VAL A 69 7.26 -15.83 -19.63
CA VAL A 69 8.46 -16.69 -19.71
C VAL A 69 8.12 -18.03 -20.36
N ASP A 70 6.96 -18.59 -20.06
CA ASP A 70 6.52 -19.88 -20.60
C ASP A 70 6.11 -19.80 -22.09
N GLU A 71 5.63 -18.63 -22.55
CA GLU A 71 5.23 -18.40 -23.95
C GLU A 71 6.41 -18.08 -24.89
N ASP A 72 7.57 -17.68 -24.36
CA ASP A 72 8.76 -17.36 -25.15
C ASP A 72 9.72 -18.57 -25.22
N ASP A 73 9.70 -19.29 -26.35
CA ASP A 73 10.58 -20.43 -26.62
C ASP A 73 12.09 -20.10 -26.49
N ASN A 74 12.47 -18.81 -26.56
CA ASN A 74 13.85 -18.34 -26.37
C ASN A 74 14.16 -17.87 -24.94
N GLY A 75 13.17 -17.92 -24.04
CA GLY A 75 13.24 -17.48 -22.66
C GLY A 75 13.16 -15.95 -22.51
N TYR A 76 12.12 -15.50 -21.81
CA TYR A 76 11.96 -14.08 -21.47
C TYR A 76 12.92 -13.67 -20.33
N PHE A 77 14.19 -13.42 -20.65
CA PHE A 77 15.24 -13.12 -19.65
C PHE A 77 15.39 -11.64 -19.31
N ASN A 78 14.77 -10.74 -20.08
CA ASN A 78 14.90 -9.30 -19.90
C ASN A 78 13.55 -8.60 -20.02
N LEU A 79 13.10 -7.99 -18.93
CA LEU A 79 11.88 -7.19 -18.88
C LEU A 79 12.21 -5.73 -19.22
N SER A 80 11.72 -5.24 -20.36
CA SER A 80 11.85 -3.83 -20.72
C SER A 80 11.06 -2.95 -19.74
N LYS A 81 11.36 -1.64 -19.67
CA LYS A 81 10.59 -0.70 -18.84
C LYS A 81 9.12 -0.64 -19.28
N ASP A 82 8.88 -0.65 -20.59
CA ASP A 82 7.52 -0.59 -21.14
C ASP A 82 6.73 -1.84 -20.76
N ASP A 83 7.36 -3.02 -20.82
CA ASP A 83 6.72 -4.27 -20.43
C ASP A 83 6.50 -4.32 -18.92
N ALA A 84 7.44 -3.82 -18.10
CA ALA A 84 7.24 -3.69 -16.65
C ALA A 84 6.03 -2.82 -16.31
N ILE A 85 5.84 -1.69 -17.01
CA ILE A 85 4.67 -0.82 -16.84
C ILE A 85 3.38 -1.53 -17.26
N LYS A 86 3.39 -2.27 -18.38
CA LYS A 86 2.24 -3.06 -18.83
C LYS A 86 1.87 -4.14 -17.81
N VAL A 87 2.84 -4.93 -17.35
CA VAL A 87 2.65 -5.98 -16.34
C VAL A 87 2.09 -5.39 -15.05
N ALA A 88 2.67 -4.29 -14.55
CA ALA A 88 2.18 -3.63 -13.34
C ALA A 88 0.74 -3.14 -13.49
N SER A 89 0.40 -2.58 -14.66
CA SER A 89 -0.94 -2.06 -14.96
C SER A 89 -1.98 -3.19 -15.04
N LEU A 90 -1.65 -4.30 -15.71
CA LEU A 90 -2.49 -5.50 -15.77
C LEU A 90 -2.69 -6.13 -14.39
N ALA A 91 -1.60 -6.27 -13.63
CA ALA A 91 -1.64 -6.78 -12.27
C ALA A 91 -2.53 -5.90 -11.37
N TRP A 92 -2.40 -4.57 -11.47
CA TRP A 92 -3.22 -3.62 -10.73
C TRP A 92 -4.72 -3.77 -11.03
N GLY A 93 -5.08 -3.79 -12.33
CA GLY A 93 -6.47 -4.00 -12.77
C GLY A 93 -7.04 -5.34 -12.28
N GLY A 94 -6.22 -6.38 -12.23
CA GLY A 94 -6.62 -7.70 -11.76
C GLY A 94 -6.67 -7.84 -10.23
N ALA A 95 -5.90 -7.06 -9.46
CA ALA A 95 -5.63 -7.28 -8.03
C ALA A 95 -6.81 -6.98 -7.10
N LYS A 96 -7.96 -6.52 -7.62
CA LYS A 96 -9.14 -6.15 -6.82
C LYS A 96 -8.77 -5.23 -5.65
N VAL A 97 -7.89 -4.26 -5.92
CA VAL A 97 -7.22 -3.40 -4.90
C VAL A 97 -8.23 -2.79 -3.93
N GLY A 98 -9.36 -2.25 -4.41
CA GLY A 98 -10.38 -1.65 -3.55
C GLY A 98 -10.91 -2.60 -2.46
N ARG A 99 -11.16 -3.87 -2.81
CA ARG A 99 -11.62 -4.88 -1.83
C ARG A 99 -10.52 -5.25 -0.83
N ASN A 100 -9.28 -5.34 -1.30
CA ASN A 100 -8.14 -5.65 -0.44
C ASN A 100 -7.80 -4.47 0.48
N LEU A 101 -8.03 -3.25 0.02
CA LEU A 101 -7.85 -2.03 0.81
C LEU A 101 -8.78 -2.03 2.02
N GLU A 102 -10.09 -2.19 1.81
CA GLU A 102 -11.08 -2.24 2.91
C GLU A 102 -10.74 -3.35 3.92
N ARG A 103 -10.38 -4.53 3.42
CA ARG A 103 -9.95 -5.66 4.26
C ARG A 103 -8.67 -5.35 5.02
N GLY A 104 -7.70 -4.69 4.38
CA GLY A 104 -6.45 -4.26 4.98
C GLY A 104 -6.68 -3.29 6.13
N PHE A 105 -7.51 -2.27 5.93
CA PHE A 105 -7.89 -1.33 6.99
C PHE A 105 -8.55 -2.04 8.18
N LYS A 106 -9.42 -3.01 7.91
CA LYS A 106 -10.09 -3.81 8.95
C LYS A 106 -9.15 -4.76 9.67
N ALA A 107 -8.19 -5.34 8.96
CA ALA A 107 -7.14 -6.19 9.53
C ALA A 107 -6.19 -5.38 10.41
N CYS A 108 -5.76 -4.20 9.94
CA CYS A 108 -4.89 -3.28 10.66
C CYS A 108 -5.59 -2.54 11.81
N ARG A 109 -6.92 -2.72 11.97
CA ARG A 109 -7.74 -2.07 12.99
C ARG A 109 -7.78 -0.55 12.89
N LEU A 110 -7.49 -0.05 11.69
CA LEU A 110 -7.61 1.36 11.31
C LEU A 110 -9.06 1.72 10.98
N PHE A 111 -9.84 0.75 10.51
CA PHE A 111 -11.28 0.95 10.30
C PHE A 111 -12.12 -0.33 10.56
N PRO A 112 -13.11 -0.30 11.48
CA PRO A 112 -13.30 0.76 12.48
C PRO A 112 -12.06 0.87 13.38
N LEU A 113 -11.70 2.10 13.75
CA LEU A 113 -10.51 2.40 14.53
C LEU A 113 -10.60 1.73 15.91
N SER A 114 -9.56 1.01 16.33
CA SER A 114 -9.52 0.37 17.64
C SER A 114 -8.11 0.36 18.22
N LEU A 115 -7.80 1.39 19.03
CA LEU A 115 -6.49 1.51 19.69
C LEU A 115 -6.17 0.30 20.57
N VAL A 116 -7.15 -0.26 21.27
CA VAL A 116 -6.97 -1.46 22.12
C VAL A 116 -6.49 -2.65 21.27
N LYS A 117 -7.10 -2.89 20.11
CA LYS A 117 -6.72 -4.00 19.24
C LYS A 117 -5.42 -3.72 18.49
N MET A 118 -5.11 -2.46 18.17
CA MET A 118 -3.83 -2.07 17.58
C MET A 118 -2.68 -2.32 18.58
N LYS A 119 -2.85 -1.88 19.84
CA LYS A 119 -1.87 -2.12 20.92
C LYS A 119 -1.63 -3.60 21.15
N ALA A 120 -2.69 -4.39 21.33
CA ALA A 120 -2.57 -5.83 21.51
C ALA A 120 -1.80 -6.53 20.36
N ARG A 121 -1.95 -6.05 19.12
CA ARG A 121 -1.15 -6.58 17.98
C ARG A 121 0.30 -6.15 18.06
N LEU A 122 0.59 -4.93 18.46
CA LEU A 122 1.96 -4.43 18.61
C LEU A 122 2.68 -5.19 19.74
N ASP A 123 2.00 -5.40 20.86
CA ASP A 123 2.51 -6.13 22.04
C ASP A 123 2.82 -7.61 21.74
N THR A 124 2.32 -8.18 20.63
CA THR A 124 2.65 -9.56 20.23
C THR A 124 4.07 -9.68 19.66
N PHE A 125 4.71 -8.56 19.30
CA PHE A 125 5.98 -8.52 18.56
C PHE A 125 7.04 -7.59 19.17
N THR A 126 6.77 -7.03 20.35
CA THR A 126 7.71 -6.26 21.19
C THR A 126 7.96 -7.01 22.49
#